data_AF-A0A258JVL2-F1
#
_entry.id   AF-A0A258JVL2-F1
#
_cell.length_a   1.000
_cell.length_b   1.000
_cell.length_c   1.000
_cell.angle_alpha   90.00
_cell.angle_beta   90.00
_cell.angle_gamma   90.00
#
_symmetry.space_group_name_H-M   'P 1'
#
loop_
_entity.id
_entity.type
_entity.pdbx_description
1 polymer ?
#
loop_
_entity_poly.entity_id
_entity_poly.type
_entity_poly.pdbx_seq_one_letter_code
_entity_poly.pdbx_strand_id
1 'polypeptide(L)'
;MKKTLLTIAIVFIAFISSCATDDFEEIVGVCPVVSSTNPADDATAVPLNQIITVNFNEEMNPETIDESSVIITAEGAPVSGTISYSGTTATFTPTDVLLANTIYSGRIRTLVKDVDGNALQTDYVWTFKTDVAPIVTFTDPFNDATAVPLNKVISATFNVPMNLMTLNATTFTVRQGAITILGTISPNSAGTMFTFTPVVPLAGNTLYTVTITTGAQNTLGTALASNHIWNFRTLIPVISPVNTFNGLGFGVFGGNAGITNQGLFTVVNGSMGTTAVASTVTGFTDGTNGDTYIVTPLNNGLVTNGIFADAPAPGSASKAATALAGLNAARALYLSISPAQMPGGIAAASELGGLTLAPGIYTAGSSLAITSGDLTLDAQGDPNAKWYFQAPSTLTVGSTVPRSVKFLNGVGNPNNVYWYVGTAAVINYAGGGIMTGNIIANSGVTLSSPANSTNASVTILNGRAISLVASVTMVNTVINVPN
;
A
#
# COMPACT_ATOMS: atom_id res chain seq x y z
N MET A 1 -100.43 75.43 14.30
CA MET A 1 -99.16 74.87 14.84
C MET A 1 -98.04 75.73 14.26
N LYS A 2 -97.40 76.76 14.86
CA LYS A 2 -96.92 77.09 16.21
C LYS A 2 -96.05 76.02 16.87
N LYS A 3 -94.77 76.41 17.11
CA LYS A 3 -93.67 75.78 17.88
C LYS A 3 -92.91 74.70 17.08
N THR A 4 -91.59 74.76 16.87
CA THR A 4 -90.50 75.10 17.81
C THR A 4 -89.25 75.66 17.11
N LEU A 5 -88.87 76.89 17.50
CA LEU A 5 -87.49 77.38 17.56
C LEU A 5 -86.71 76.63 18.67
N LEU A 6 -85.37 76.71 18.61
CA LEU A 6 -84.45 76.82 19.76
C LEU A 6 -83.77 75.55 20.31
N THR A 7 -82.77 75.03 19.61
CA THR A 7 -81.54 74.36 20.12
C THR A 7 -80.76 73.93 18.87
N ILE A 8 -79.61 74.45 18.46
CA ILE A 8 -78.33 74.65 19.15
C ILE A 8 -77.59 75.76 18.36
N ALA A 9 -77.63 76.99 18.87
CA ALA A 9 -76.49 77.88 18.75
C ALA A 9 -75.63 77.62 20.00
N ILE A 10 -74.30 77.67 19.85
CA ILE A 10 -73.25 77.27 20.82
C ILE A 10 -72.75 75.84 20.60
N VAL A 11 -71.98 75.62 19.52
CA VAL A 11 -70.68 74.93 19.51
C VAL A 11 -69.94 75.43 18.25
N PHE A 12 -68.97 76.34 18.46
CA PHE A 12 -67.80 76.62 17.62
C PHE A 12 -68.04 77.02 16.14
N ILE A 13 -68.11 78.30 15.75
CA ILE A 13 -66.96 79.24 15.61
C ILE A 13 -65.60 78.52 15.65
N ALA A 14 -64.87 78.59 14.52
CA ALA A 14 -63.48 78.19 14.28
C ALA A 14 -63.28 76.88 13.47
N PHE A 15 -63.54 76.94 12.17
CA PHE A 15 -62.87 76.06 11.18
C PHE A 15 -62.48 76.83 9.92
N ILE A 16 -61.99 78.06 10.09
CA ILE A 16 -61.26 78.79 9.06
C ILE A 16 -60.08 79.43 9.78
N SER A 17 -58.86 78.94 9.51
CA SER A 17 -57.54 79.37 10.03
C SER A 17 -56.80 78.42 10.98
N SER A 18 -56.54 77.19 10.52
CA SER A 18 -55.33 76.47 10.95
C SER A 18 -54.63 75.93 9.71
N CYS A 19 -54.12 76.84 8.87
CA CYS A 19 -52.82 76.56 8.29
C CYS A 19 -51.85 76.72 9.45
N ALA A 20 -51.51 75.61 10.12
CA ALA A 20 -50.25 75.58 10.80
C ALA A 20 -49.21 76.03 9.77
N THR A 21 -48.45 77.07 10.10
CA THR A 21 -47.13 77.21 9.51
C THR A 21 -46.44 75.87 9.78
N ASP A 22 -46.32 75.08 8.72
CA ASP A 22 -45.45 73.93 8.71
C ASP A 22 -44.07 74.54 8.93
N ASP A 23 -43.60 74.52 10.19
CA ASP A 23 -42.20 74.80 10.54
C ASP A 23 -41.36 73.63 10.02
N PHE A 24 -41.51 73.32 8.73
CA PHE A 24 -40.57 72.54 7.97
C PHE A 24 -39.34 73.42 7.83
N GLU A 25 -38.48 73.37 8.85
CA GLU A 25 -37.09 73.74 8.63
C GLU A 25 -36.57 72.80 7.55
N GLU A 26 -36.43 73.33 6.35
CA GLU A 26 -35.72 72.66 5.27
C GLU A 26 -34.33 72.33 5.82
N ILE A 27 -34.07 71.04 6.02
CA ILE A 27 -32.73 70.58 6.39
C ILE A 27 -31.89 70.77 5.12
N VAL A 28 -31.29 71.96 4.99
CA VAL A 28 -30.46 72.34 3.84
C VAL A 28 -29.14 71.58 3.96
N GLY A 29 -29.05 70.42 3.31
CA GLY A 29 -27.87 69.55 3.32
C GLY A 29 -27.90 68.55 2.16
N VAL A 30 -26.74 67.99 1.82
CA VAL A 30 -26.70 66.86 0.89
C VAL A 30 -27.30 65.65 1.62
N CYS A 31 -28.17 64.87 0.97
CA CYS A 31 -28.66 63.66 1.62
C CYS A 31 -27.56 62.60 1.65
N PRO A 32 -27.42 61.84 2.75
CA PRO A 32 -26.42 60.81 2.83
C PRO A 32 -26.69 59.72 1.79
N VAL A 33 -25.62 59.28 1.12
CA VAL A 33 -25.60 58.16 0.16
C VAL A 33 -24.44 57.23 0.48
N VAL A 34 -24.63 55.93 0.22
CA VAL A 34 -23.54 54.96 0.24
C VAL A 34 -22.68 55.18 -0.99
N SER A 35 -21.44 55.64 -0.79
CA SER A 35 -20.48 55.92 -1.86
C SER A 35 -19.77 54.67 -2.35
N SER A 36 -19.51 53.71 -1.46
CA SER A 36 -18.93 52.40 -1.79
C SER A 36 -19.10 51.40 -0.65
N THR A 37 -19.03 50.11 -0.99
CA THR A 37 -18.96 49.01 -0.03
C THR A 37 -17.72 48.16 -0.29
N ASN A 38 -17.21 47.52 0.77
CA ASN A 38 -16.23 46.45 0.68
C ASN A 38 -16.73 45.27 1.52
N PRO A 39 -17.11 44.14 0.92
CA PRO A 39 -17.05 43.85 -0.51
C PRO A 39 -17.96 44.74 -1.37
N ALA A 40 -17.52 45.01 -2.60
CA ALA A 40 -18.35 45.69 -3.60
C ALA A 40 -19.57 44.82 -3.96
N ASP A 41 -20.61 45.45 -4.51
CA ASP A 41 -21.79 44.72 -5.00
C ASP A 41 -21.39 43.70 -6.08
N ASP A 42 -22.02 42.53 -6.01
CA ASP A 42 -21.73 41.33 -6.81
C ASP A 42 -20.28 40.80 -6.72
N ALA A 43 -19.49 41.23 -5.73
CA ALA A 43 -18.14 40.71 -5.53
C ALA A 43 -18.17 39.19 -5.34
N THR A 44 -17.27 38.49 -6.04
CA THR A 44 -17.06 37.05 -5.91
C THR A 44 -15.70 36.76 -5.28
N ALA A 45 -15.56 35.57 -4.71
CA ALA A 45 -14.34 35.12 -4.07
C ALA A 45 -13.90 36.02 -2.90
N VAL A 46 -14.88 36.53 -2.14
CA VAL A 46 -14.63 37.33 -0.94
C VAL A 46 -13.98 36.46 0.15
N PRO A 47 -12.85 36.89 0.75
CA PRO A 47 -12.20 36.16 1.84
C PRO A 47 -13.14 35.89 3.03
N LEU A 48 -12.97 34.76 3.71
CA LEU A 48 -13.87 34.38 4.80
C LEU A 48 -13.69 35.24 6.07
N ASN A 49 -12.55 35.91 6.20
CA ASN A 49 -12.26 36.85 7.30
C ASN A 49 -12.55 38.31 6.92
N GLN A 50 -13.38 38.53 5.89
CA GLN A 50 -13.70 39.86 5.40
C GLN A 50 -14.38 40.72 6.48
N ILE A 51 -13.77 41.88 6.74
CA ILE A 51 -14.42 42.98 7.46
C ILE A 51 -15.26 43.74 6.45
N ILE A 52 -16.55 43.94 6.75
CA ILE A 52 -17.48 44.57 5.82
C ILE A 52 -17.50 46.07 6.12
N THR A 53 -17.15 46.91 5.14
CA THR A 53 -17.18 48.36 5.29
C THR A 53 -18.15 49.02 4.32
N VAL A 54 -18.76 50.10 4.79
CA VAL A 54 -19.67 50.95 4.03
C VAL A 54 -19.22 52.38 4.18
N ASN A 55 -18.83 53.00 3.08
CA ASN A 55 -18.44 54.40 3.05
C ASN A 55 -19.63 55.25 2.62
N PHE A 56 -19.86 56.33 3.34
CA PHE A 56 -20.84 57.35 2.98
C PHE A 56 -20.15 58.50 2.23
N ASN A 57 -20.92 59.35 1.57
CA ASN A 57 -20.42 60.58 0.95
C ASN A 57 -20.10 61.69 1.97
N GLU A 58 -20.61 61.55 3.20
CA GLU A 58 -20.51 62.56 4.26
C GLU A 58 -20.50 61.92 5.66
N GLU A 59 -20.36 62.75 6.68
CA GLU A 59 -20.35 62.33 8.08
C GLU A 59 -21.76 62.02 8.58
N MET A 60 -21.93 60.80 9.09
CA MET A 60 -23.18 60.28 9.64
C MET A 60 -23.28 60.50 11.15
N ASN A 61 -24.51 60.59 11.67
CA ASN A 61 -24.76 60.53 13.10
C ASN A 61 -24.47 59.10 13.62
N PRO A 62 -23.43 58.91 14.45
CA PRO A 62 -23.03 57.59 14.92
C PRO A 62 -24.11 56.85 15.72
N GLU A 63 -25.01 57.57 16.40
CA GLU A 63 -26.11 56.96 17.18
C GLU A 63 -27.15 56.26 16.30
N THR A 64 -27.19 56.59 14.99
CA THR A 64 -28.11 55.96 14.03
C THR A 64 -27.49 54.76 13.30
N ILE A 65 -26.22 54.46 13.55
CA ILE A 65 -25.48 53.37 12.93
C ILE A 65 -25.33 52.23 13.95
N ASP A 66 -26.28 51.31 13.91
CA ASP A 66 -26.39 50.19 14.85
C ASP A 66 -26.94 48.93 14.16
N GLU A 67 -27.18 47.88 14.93
CA GLU A 67 -27.68 46.59 14.43
C GLU A 67 -29.08 46.67 13.81
N SER A 68 -29.83 47.74 14.08
CA SER A 68 -31.14 47.96 13.46
C SER A 68 -31.03 48.59 12.07
N SER A 69 -29.93 49.28 11.78
CA SER A 69 -29.75 50.05 10.54
C SER A 69 -28.70 49.46 9.59
N VAL A 70 -27.70 48.72 10.10
CA VAL A 70 -26.70 47.98 9.31
C VAL A 70 -26.94 46.48 9.48
N ILE A 71 -27.44 45.84 8.44
CA ILE A 71 -27.82 44.43 8.49
C ILE A 71 -27.04 43.63 7.47
N ILE A 72 -26.37 42.59 7.94
CA ILE A 72 -25.75 41.58 7.10
C ILE A 72 -26.51 40.27 7.29
N THR A 73 -26.89 39.64 6.18
CA THR A 73 -27.55 38.32 6.18
C THR A 73 -26.77 37.32 5.32
N ALA A 74 -26.79 36.05 5.72
CA ALA A 74 -26.35 34.91 4.94
C ALA A 74 -27.59 34.11 4.55
N GLU A 75 -27.89 34.00 3.25
CA GLU A 75 -29.06 33.26 2.75
C GLU A 75 -30.39 33.63 3.45
N GLY A 76 -30.53 34.89 3.87
CA GLY A 76 -31.71 35.42 4.56
C GLY A 76 -31.70 35.33 6.09
N ALA A 77 -30.71 34.67 6.70
CA ALA A 77 -30.52 34.65 8.15
C ALA A 77 -29.54 35.76 8.60
N PRO A 78 -29.79 36.46 9.72
CA PRO A 78 -28.88 37.50 10.20
C PRO A 78 -27.52 36.93 10.62
N VAL A 79 -26.46 37.69 10.32
CA VAL A 79 -25.08 37.37 10.70
C VAL A 79 -24.74 38.18 11.95
N SER A 80 -24.26 37.51 13.00
CA SER A 80 -23.80 38.19 14.21
C SER A 80 -22.48 38.92 13.96
N GLY A 81 -22.36 40.12 14.50
CA GLY A 81 -21.15 40.93 14.39
C GLY A 81 -21.24 42.19 15.23
N THR A 82 -20.16 42.94 15.28
CA THR A 82 -20.11 44.26 15.92
C THR A 82 -20.06 45.34 14.86
N ILE A 83 -20.70 46.47 15.16
CA ILE A 83 -20.70 47.64 14.30
C ILE A 83 -19.87 48.73 14.98
N SER A 84 -19.00 49.36 14.21
CA SER A 84 -18.30 50.58 14.60
C SER A 84 -18.40 51.61 13.48
N TYR A 85 -18.25 52.87 13.85
CA TYR A 85 -18.31 53.98 12.90
C TYR A 85 -17.16 54.96 13.18
N SER A 86 -16.46 55.38 12.13
CA SER A 86 -15.38 56.36 12.23
C SER A 86 -15.23 57.15 10.93
N GLY A 87 -15.10 58.48 11.03
CA GLY A 87 -15.03 59.36 9.87
C GLY A 87 -16.33 59.32 9.07
N THR A 88 -16.29 58.73 7.88
CA THR A 88 -17.46 58.49 7.00
C THR A 88 -17.72 57.00 6.75
N THR A 89 -17.14 56.12 7.57
CA THR A 89 -17.14 54.67 7.33
C THR A 89 -17.82 53.92 8.47
N ALA A 90 -18.89 53.19 8.15
CA ALA A 90 -19.42 52.13 9.01
C ALA A 90 -18.67 50.82 8.75
N THR A 91 -18.32 50.12 9.82
CA THR A 91 -17.57 48.87 9.78
C THR A 91 -18.35 47.80 10.54
N PHE A 92 -18.77 46.76 9.84
CA PHE A 92 -19.32 45.55 10.42
C PHE A 92 -18.22 44.48 10.50
N THR A 93 -17.92 44.03 11.71
CA THR A 93 -16.98 42.94 11.97
C THR A 93 -17.77 41.70 12.37
N PRO A 94 -17.88 40.68 11.49
CA PRO A 94 -18.53 39.42 11.83
C PRO A 94 -17.92 38.81 13.10
N THR A 95 -18.75 38.24 13.99
CA THR A 95 -18.28 37.55 15.19
C THR A 95 -17.55 36.26 14.85
N ASP A 96 -18.10 35.51 13.90
CA ASP A 96 -17.52 34.28 13.35
C ASP A 96 -17.02 34.53 11.93
N VAL A 97 -16.06 33.72 11.47
CA VAL A 97 -15.64 33.73 10.06
C VAL A 97 -16.84 33.44 9.14
N LEU A 98 -16.89 34.13 8.01
CA LEU A 98 -17.95 33.94 7.03
C LEU A 98 -17.91 32.51 6.47
N LEU A 99 -19.09 31.96 6.17
CA LEU A 99 -19.24 30.65 5.57
C LEU A 99 -18.72 30.69 4.13
N ALA A 100 -18.03 29.62 3.71
CA ALA A 100 -17.49 29.51 2.35
C ALA A 100 -18.61 29.32 1.30
N ASN A 101 -18.37 29.75 0.07
CA ASN A 101 -19.27 29.61 -1.08
C ASN A 101 -20.72 30.08 -0.80
N THR A 102 -20.88 31.08 0.06
CA THR A 102 -22.18 31.54 0.58
C THR A 102 -22.47 32.95 0.06
N ILE A 103 -23.72 33.19 -0.31
CA ILE A 103 -24.19 34.52 -0.72
C ILE A 103 -24.62 35.29 0.53
N TYR A 104 -24.01 36.46 0.70
CA TYR A 104 -24.34 37.42 1.73
C TYR A 104 -25.06 38.61 1.11
N SER A 105 -26.02 39.18 1.84
CA SER A 105 -26.66 40.44 1.50
C SER A 105 -26.46 41.44 2.62
N GLY A 106 -25.93 42.60 2.25
CA GLY A 106 -25.87 43.77 3.12
C GLY A 106 -27.05 44.71 2.86
N ARG A 107 -27.54 45.35 3.92
CA ARG A 107 -28.60 46.35 3.85
C ARG A 107 -28.31 47.49 4.82
N ILE A 108 -28.23 48.71 4.29
CA ILE A 108 -28.32 49.94 5.09
C ILE A 108 -29.74 50.45 5.00
N ARG A 109 -30.43 50.53 6.13
CA ARG A 109 -31.80 51.04 6.17
C ARG A 109 -31.84 52.56 6.11
N THR A 110 -32.94 53.13 5.64
CA THR A 110 -33.27 54.57 5.74
C THR A 110 -33.37 55.11 7.18
N LEU A 111 -33.00 54.31 8.19
CA LEU A 111 -32.91 54.72 9.59
C LEU A 111 -31.62 55.50 9.89
N VAL A 112 -30.56 55.31 9.10
CA VAL A 112 -29.32 56.06 9.25
C VAL A 112 -29.53 57.53 8.84
N LYS A 113 -28.95 58.45 9.61
CA LYS A 113 -29.02 59.89 9.36
C LYS A 113 -27.65 60.55 9.38
N ASP A 114 -27.50 61.66 8.68
CA ASP A 114 -26.34 62.55 8.82
C ASP A 114 -26.40 63.34 10.15
N VAL A 115 -25.36 64.15 10.40
CA VAL A 115 -25.28 65.01 11.59
C VAL A 115 -26.35 66.12 11.61
N ASP A 116 -26.90 66.48 10.46
CA ASP A 116 -27.95 67.50 10.29
C ASP A 116 -29.37 66.91 10.37
N GLY A 117 -29.49 65.58 10.44
CA GLY A 117 -30.74 64.84 10.59
C GLY A 117 -31.37 64.33 9.29
N ASN A 118 -30.73 64.51 8.12
CA ASN A 118 -31.20 63.94 6.85
C ASN A 118 -31.01 62.43 6.84
N ALA A 119 -32.06 61.69 6.46
CA ALA A 119 -32.00 60.24 6.36
C ALA A 119 -31.50 59.77 4.98
N LEU A 120 -30.91 58.58 4.95
CA LEU A 120 -30.70 57.86 3.68
C LEU A 120 -32.06 57.68 2.98
N GLN A 121 -32.17 58.09 1.72
CA GLN A 121 -33.47 58.19 1.04
C GLN A 121 -34.10 56.84 0.68
N THR A 122 -33.26 55.84 0.40
CA THR A 122 -33.66 54.49 0.02
C THR A 122 -32.72 53.49 0.64
N ASP A 123 -33.25 52.35 1.09
CA ASP A 123 -32.40 51.27 1.60
C ASP A 123 -31.36 50.88 0.56
N TYR A 124 -30.10 50.90 0.97
CA TYR A 124 -29.01 50.45 0.12
C TYR A 124 -28.79 48.96 0.34
N VAL A 125 -29.05 48.15 -0.68
CA VAL A 125 -28.89 46.70 -0.63
C VAL A 125 -27.81 46.29 -1.63
N TRP A 126 -26.90 45.43 -1.19
CA TRP A 126 -25.88 44.84 -2.05
C TRP A 126 -25.71 43.37 -1.70
N THR A 127 -25.08 42.62 -2.60
CA THR A 127 -24.73 41.22 -2.36
C THR A 127 -23.25 40.97 -2.62
N PHE A 128 -22.72 39.93 -1.99
CA PHE A 128 -21.41 39.41 -2.30
C PHE A 128 -21.36 37.92 -2.02
N LYS A 129 -20.44 37.22 -2.68
CA LYS A 129 -20.24 35.78 -2.52
C LYS A 129 -18.86 35.49 -1.99
N THR A 130 -18.82 34.76 -0.88
CA THR A 130 -17.57 34.32 -0.28
C THR A 130 -16.87 33.26 -1.12
N ASP A 131 -15.56 33.19 -0.92
CA ASP A 131 -14.65 32.25 -1.55
C ASP A 131 -15.00 30.79 -1.24
N VAL A 132 -14.55 29.89 -2.12
CA VAL A 132 -14.78 28.45 -2.02
C VAL A 132 -13.64 27.83 -1.21
N ALA A 133 -14.00 27.10 -0.15
CA ALA A 133 -13.01 26.37 0.64
C ALA A 133 -12.34 25.27 -0.21
N PRO A 134 -11.02 25.08 -0.08
CA PRO A 134 -10.34 24.00 -0.75
C PRO A 134 -10.78 22.65 -0.19
N ILE A 135 -11.08 21.72 -1.10
CA ILE A 135 -11.32 20.31 -0.80
C ILE A 135 -10.41 19.44 -1.68
N VAL A 136 -9.97 18.31 -1.14
CA VAL A 136 -9.26 17.30 -1.92
C VAL A 136 -10.29 16.49 -2.71
N THR A 137 -10.24 16.56 -4.03
CA THR A 137 -11.17 15.88 -4.94
C THR A 137 -10.65 14.52 -5.41
N PHE A 138 -9.34 14.31 -5.36
CA PHE A 138 -8.69 13.07 -5.79
C PHE A 138 -7.36 12.85 -5.09
N THR A 139 -7.05 11.61 -4.75
CA THR A 139 -5.73 11.19 -4.25
C THR A 139 -5.20 10.02 -5.05
N ASP A 140 -3.88 9.98 -5.25
CA ASP A 140 -3.18 8.81 -5.76
C ASP A 140 -1.94 8.55 -4.89
N PRO A 141 -1.85 7.43 -4.15
CA PRO A 141 -2.83 6.34 -4.10
C PRO A 141 -4.20 6.75 -3.58
N PHE A 142 -5.21 5.99 -4.00
CA PHE A 142 -6.55 6.06 -3.40
C PHE A 142 -6.51 5.70 -1.91
N ASN A 143 -7.48 6.18 -1.14
CA ASN A 143 -7.64 5.76 0.24
C ASN A 143 -7.83 4.23 0.33
N ASP A 144 -7.14 3.62 1.29
CA ASP A 144 -7.06 2.18 1.54
C ASP A 144 -6.44 1.36 0.39
N ALA A 145 -5.77 2.00 -0.58
CA ALA A 145 -5.10 1.29 -1.66
C ALA A 145 -4.06 0.30 -1.14
N THR A 146 -4.11 -0.94 -1.63
CA THR A 146 -3.12 -1.98 -1.33
C THR A 146 -2.18 -2.18 -2.51
N ALA A 147 -1.04 -2.84 -2.26
CA ALA A 147 -0.06 -3.17 -3.29
C ALA A 147 0.53 -1.95 -4.03
N VAL A 148 0.65 -0.82 -3.34
CA VAL A 148 1.22 0.40 -3.92
C VAL A 148 2.73 0.24 -4.17
N PRO A 149 3.25 0.57 -5.38
CA PRO A 149 4.68 0.50 -5.68
C PRO A 149 5.56 1.29 -4.70
N LEU A 150 6.77 0.80 -4.42
CA LEU A 150 7.68 1.43 -3.45
C LEU A 150 8.23 2.80 -3.93
N ASN A 151 8.26 3.02 -5.24
CA ASN A 151 8.66 4.28 -5.86
C ASN A 151 7.47 5.22 -6.15
N LYS A 152 6.32 5.01 -5.48
CA LYS A 152 5.11 5.78 -5.74
C LYS A 152 5.33 7.27 -5.45
N VAL A 153 5.04 8.09 -6.45
CA VAL A 153 4.79 9.52 -6.26
C VAL A 153 3.37 9.67 -5.75
N ILE A 154 3.21 10.27 -4.58
CA ILE A 154 1.91 10.48 -3.93
C ILE A 154 1.35 11.80 -4.43
N SER A 155 0.07 11.89 -4.74
CA SER A 155 -0.55 13.11 -5.23
C SER A 155 -1.91 13.38 -4.61
N ALA A 156 -2.26 14.66 -4.54
CA ALA A 156 -3.58 15.14 -4.16
C ALA A 156 -4.01 16.25 -5.14
N THR A 157 -5.27 16.20 -5.58
CA THR A 157 -5.90 17.22 -6.44
C THR A 157 -6.96 17.96 -5.65
N PHE A 158 -7.04 19.27 -5.85
CA PHE A 158 -7.95 20.18 -5.17
C PHE A 158 -8.99 20.75 -6.16
N ASN A 159 -10.14 21.19 -5.64
CA ASN A 159 -11.17 21.87 -6.43
C ASN A 159 -10.80 23.31 -6.83
N VAL A 160 -9.80 23.92 -6.18
CA VAL A 160 -9.33 25.29 -6.42
C VAL A 160 -7.80 25.34 -6.42
N PRO A 161 -7.18 26.36 -7.06
CA PRO A 161 -5.74 26.58 -6.96
C PRO A 161 -5.29 26.85 -5.52
N MET A 162 -4.21 26.19 -5.10
CA MET A 162 -3.66 26.30 -3.75
C MET A 162 -2.48 27.27 -3.67
N ASN A 163 -2.29 27.88 -2.50
CA ASN A 163 -1.11 28.68 -2.22
C ASN A 163 0.10 27.78 -1.99
N LEU A 164 1.07 27.84 -2.91
CA LEU A 164 2.27 27.00 -2.93
C LEU A 164 3.11 27.10 -1.65
N MET A 165 3.09 28.24 -0.95
CA MET A 165 3.86 28.42 0.28
C MET A 165 3.23 27.71 1.48
N THR A 166 1.92 27.49 1.43
CA THR A 166 1.16 26.87 2.52
C THR A 166 1.05 25.35 2.37
N LEU A 167 1.31 24.78 1.19
CA LEU A 167 1.44 23.34 0.96
C LEU A 167 2.91 22.93 0.96
N ASN A 168 3.43 22.65 2.16
CA ASN A 168 4.83 22.36 2.40
C ASN A 168 4.98 21.16 3.36
N ALA A 169 6.21 20.89 3.81
CA ALA A 169 6.52 19.71 4.62
C ALA A 169 5.83 19.63 5.99
N THR A 170 5.18 20.71 6.47
CA THR A 170 4.40 20.70 7.71
C THR A 170 2.90 20.49 7.47
N THR A 171 2.41 20.79 6.27
CA THR A 171 0.98 20.75 5.93
C THR A 171 0.62 19.61 5.00
N PHE A 172 1.53 19.12 4.15
CA PHE A 172 1.37 17.88 3.38
C PHE A 172 2.41 16.88 3.87
N THR A 173 1.99 16.01 4.79
CA THR A 173 2.87 15.06 5.47
C THR A 173 2.56 13.63 5.07
N VAL A 174 3.60 12.82 4.92
CA VAL A 174 3.51 11.36 4.74
C VAL A 174 4.20 10.70 5.93
N ARG A 175 3.51 9.79 6.61
CA ARG A 175 4.01 9.16 7.85
C ARG A 175 3.90 7.64 7.81
N GLN A 176 4.87 6.98 8.42
CA GLN A 176 4.84 5.57 8.80
C GLN A 176 4.69 5.51 10.33
N GLY A 177 3.46 5.38 10.82
CA GLY A 177 3.18 5.53 12.25
C GLY A 177 3.64 6.89 12.76
N ALA A 178 4.56 6.92 13.73
CA ALA A 178 5.13 8.16 14.27
C ALA A 178 6.23 8.79 13.39
N ILE A 179 6.81 8.05 12.45
CA ILE A 179 7.96 8.47 11.65
C ILE A 179 7.48 9.29 10.45
N THR A 180 8.02 10.50 10.29
CA THR A 180 7.78 11.34 9.10
C THR A 180 8.69 10.90 7.95
N ILE A 181 8.10 10.69 6.77
CA ILE A 181 8.83 10.42 5.53
C ILE A 181 9.23 11.73 4.89
N LEU A 182 10.51 11.84 4.51
CA LEU A 182 11.02 13.03 3.81
C LEU A 182 10.73 12.92 2.31
N GLY A 183 10.37 14.05 1.71
CA GLY A 183 10.06 14.15 0.29
C GLY A 183 10.01 15.60 -0.18
N THR A 184 9.93 15.77 -1.48
CA THR A 184 9.73 17.07 -2.13
C THR A 184 8.27 17.22 -2.55
N ILE A 185 7.71 18.41 -2.33
CA ILE A 185 6.35 18.75 -2.77
C ILE A 185 6.48 19.63 -4.02
N SER A 186 5.71 19.32 -5.05
CA SER A 186 5.72 20.08 -6.30
C SER A 186 4.30 20.23 -6.86
N PRO A 187 3.90 21.44 -7.28
CA PRO A 187 2.60 21.68 -7.90
C PRO A 187 2.63 21.36 -9.41
N ASN A 188 1.45 21.15 -9.99
CA ASN A 188 1.24 21.30 -11.43
C ASN A 188 1.18 22.79 -11.82
N SER A 189 1.18 23.08 -13.13
CA SER A 189 1.13 24.46 -13.64
C SER A 189 -0.12 25.25 -13.21
N ALA A 190 -1.23 24.56 -12.95
CA ALA A 190 -2.49 25.18 -12.52
C ALA A 190 -2.57 25.40 -10.99
N GLY A 191 -1.62 24.88 -10.21
CA GLY A 191 -1.65 24.94 -8.74
C GLY A 191 -2.80 24.14 -8.11
N THR A 192 -3.44 23.24 -8.84
CA THR A 192 -4.58 22.42 -8.36
C THR A 192 -4.20 20.99 -8.02
N MET A 193 -3.01 20.53 -8.42
CA MET A 193 -2.51 19.20 -8.09
C MET A 193 -1.12 19.32 -7.49
N PHE A 194 -0.87 18.63 -6.38
CA PHE A 194 0.42 18.58 -5.72
C PHE A 194 0.89 17.15 -5.62
N THR A 195 2.16 16.94 -5.96
CA THR A 195 2.84 15.66 -5.82
C THR A 195 3.86 15.72 -4.68
N PHE A 196 3.87 14.72 -3.83
CA PHE A 196 4.91 14.41 -2.87
C PHE A 196 5.78 13.28 -3.43
N THR A 197 7.06 13.56 -3.67
CA THR A 197 8.05 12.57 -4.10
C THR A 197 8.95 12.21 -2.92
N PRO A 198 8.86 10.99 -2.36
CA PRO A 198 9.75 10.57 -1.29
C PRO A 198 11.23 10.65 -1.70
N VAL A 199 12.11 11.13 -0.81
CA VAL A 199 13.57 11.18 -1.06
C VAL A 199 14.16 9.78 -1.18
N VAL A 200 13.64 8.86 -0.37
CA VAL A 200 13.99 7.43 -0.38
C VAL A 200 12.73 6.65 -0.74
N PRO A 201 12.82 5.59 -1.56
CA PRO A 201 11.68 4.71 -1.81
C PRO A 201 10.99 4.26 -0.53
N LEU A 202 9.66 4.15 -0.58
CA LEU A 202 8.84 3.72 0.54
C LEU A 202 9.22 2.29 0.95
N ALA A 203 9.18 1.99 2.25
CA ALA A 203 9.29 0.63 2.76
C ALA A 203 8.07 -0.19 2.31
N GLY A 204 8.26 -1.46 1.98
CA GLY A 204 7.14 -2.30 1.58
C GLY A 204 6.38 -2.94 2.75
N ASN A 205 5.23 -3.53 2.44
CA ASN A 205 4.22 -4.01 3.39
C ASN A 205 3.90 -3.01 4.51
N THR A 206 4.04 -1.72 4.23
CA THR A 206 4.01 -0.67 5.24
C THR A 206 2.76 0.17 5.02
N LEU A 207 2.03 0.40 6.10
CA LEU A 207 0.91 1.34 6.11
C LEU A 207 1.47 2.75 6.20
N TYR A 208 1.17 3.55 5.19
CA TYR A 208 1.46 4.98 5.18
C TYR A 208 0.17 5.77 5.40
N THR A 209 0.28 6.82 6.20
CA THR A 209 -0.79 7.80 6.41
C THR A 209 -0.34 9.12 5.83
N VAL A 210 -1.17 9.69 4.98
CA VAL A 210 -0.94 11.00 4.39
C VAL A 210 -1.94 11.98 4.98
N THR A 211 -1.45 13.14 5.37
CA THR A 211 -2.27 14.19 5.97
C THR A 211 -2.00 15.51 5.26
N ILE A 212 -3.06 16.12 4.73
CA ILE A 212 -3.09 17.52 4.34
C ILE A 212 -3.83 18.29 5.45
N THR A 213 -3.13 19.18 6.15
CA THR A 213 -3.69 19.86 7.33
C THR A 213 -4.52 21.09 6.98
N THR A 214 -5.27 21.61 7.94
CA THR A 214 -5.94 22.92 7.87
C THR A 214 -4.97 24.10 7.75
N GLY A 215 -3.66 23.89 7.83
CA GLY A 215 -2.67 24.92 7.52
C GLY A 215 -2.51 25.19 6.01
N ALA A 216 -2.96 24.26 5.15
CA ALA A 216 -2.95 24.46 3.71
C ALA A 216 -4.12 25.35 3.27
N GLN A 217 -3.82 26.36 2.45
CA GLN A 217 -4.76 27.40 2.04
C GLN A 217 -4.81 27.52 0.52
N ASN A 218 -5.94 27.99 0.01
CA ASN A 218 -6.05 28.41 -1.38
C ASN A 218 -5.31 29.74 -1.63
N THR A 219 -5.26 30.21 -2.88
CA THR A 219 -4.57 31.46 -3.24
C THR A 219 -5.15 32.72 -2.59
N LEU A 220 -6.36 32.64 -2.01
CA LEU A 220 -7.07 33.74 -1.35
C LEU A 220 -6.98 33.65 0.19
N GLY A 221 -6.25 32.66 0.73
CA GLY A 221 -6.03 32.49 2.16
C GLY A 221 -7.07 31.63 2.88
N THR A 222 -8.07 31.10 2.16
CA THR A 222 -9.07 30.19 2.73
C THR A 222 -8.45 28.81 2.97
N ALA A 223 -8.49 28.34 4.21
CA ALA A 223 -7.94 27.06 4.64
C ALA A 223 -8.86 25.87 4.33
N LEU A 224 -8.31 24.64 4.33
CA LEU A 224 -9.15 23.44 4.42
C LEU A 224 -10.00 23.49 5.69
N ALA A 225 -11.28 23.10 5.59
CA ALA A 225 -12.20 23.06 6.73
C ALA A 225 -11.79 22.02 7.79
N SER A 226 -11.15 20.93 7.36
CA SER A 226 -10.63 19.88 8.22
C SER A 226 -9.39 19.24 7.60
N ASN A 227 -8.57 18.58 8.42
CA ASN A 227 -7.47 17.77 7.89
C ASN A 227 -8.02 16.70 6.93
N HIS A 228 -7.44 16.61 5.74
CA HIS A 228 -7.70 15.50 4.82
C HIS A 228 -6.69 14.40 5.09
N ILE A 229 -7.18 13.22 5.49
CA ILE A 229 -6.34 12.08 5.87
C ILE A 229 -6.74 10.89 5.02
N TRP A 230 -5.76 10.25 4.40
CA TRP A 230 -5.94 8.97 3.76
C TRP A 230 -4.77 8.06 4.07
N ASN A 231 -5.00 6.76 3.89
CA ASN A 231 -3.96 5.77 4.10
C ASN A 231 -3.82 4.87 2.87
N PHE A 232 -2.65 4.27 2.72
CA PHE A 232 -2.41 3.24 1.73
C PHE A 232 -1.34 2.28 2.25
N ARG A 233 -1.35 1.04 1.73
CA ARG A 233 -0.36 0.03 2.05
C ARG A 233 0.50 -0.25 0.83
N THR A 234 1.81 -0.08 0.98
CA THR A 234 2.77 -0.47 -0.04
C THR A 234 2.73 -1.96 -0.30
N LEU A 235 3.08 -2.36 -1.53
CA LEU A 235 3.29 -3.75 -1.87
C LEU A 235 4.24 -4.38 -0.86
N ILE A 236 3.95 -5.63 -0.52
CA ILE A 236 4.94 -6.47 0.13
C ILE A 236 6.12 -6.50 -0.84
N PRO A 237 7.31 -6.00 -0.47
CA PRO A 237 8.46 -6.15 -1.35
C PRO A 237 8.55 -7.65 -1.57
N VAL A 238 8.57 -8.05 -2.84
CA VAL A 238 9.17 -9.32 -3.16
C VAL A 238 10.62 -9.11 -2.75
N ILE A 239 10.94 -9.49 -1.52
CA ILE A 239 12.31 -9.85 -1.19
C ILE A 239 12.60 -10.95 -2.19
N SER A 240 13.23 -10.61 -3.32
CA SER A 240 14.14 -11.56 -3.92
C SER A 240 15.02 -11.93 -2.75
N PRO A 241 14.93 -13.16 -2.23
CA PRO A 241 15.88 -13.52 -1.22
C PRO A 241 17.21 -13.39 -1.95
N VAL A 242 18.04 -12.42 -1.53
CA VAL A 242 19.47 -12.59 -1.65
C VAL A 242 19.77 -13.71 -0.66
N ASN A 243 19.44 -14.92 -1.09
CA ASN A 243 19.98 -16.12 -0.54
C ASN A 243 21.44 -16.08 -0.94
N THR A 244 22.28 -15.39 -0.16
CA THR A 244 23.67 -15.81 -0.02
C THR A 244 23.58 -17.17 0.65
N PHE A 245 23.41 -18.21 -0.15
CA PHE A 245 23.48 -19.56 0.35
C PHE A 245 24.90 -19.78 0.85
N ASN A 246 25.06 -19.90 2.17
CA ASN A 246 26.29 -20.42 2.74
C ASN A 246 26.20 -21.95 2.63
N GLY A 247 26.60 -22.50 1.48
CA GLY A 247 26.47 -23.92 1.16
C GLY A 247 25.33 -24.27 0.18
N LEU A 248 24.84 -25.52 0.24
CA LEU A 248 23.87 -26.05 -0.72
C LEU A 248 22.44 -25.59 -0.37
N GLY A 249 22.05 -24.47 -0.97
CA GLY A 249 20.85 -23.71 -0.67
C GLY A 249 19.50 -24.26 -1.10
N PHE A 250 19.51 -25.15 -2.10
CA PHE A 250 18.29 -25.67 -2.72
C PHE A 250 17.93 -27.03 -2.15
N GLY A 251 16.65 -27.26 -1.92
CA GLY A 251 16.09 -28.59 -1.66
C GLY A 251 16.04 -29.45 -2.91
N VAL A 252 15.73 -28.80 -4.04
CA VAL A 252 15.65 -29.44 -5.36
C VAL A 252 16.42 -28.59 -6.35
N PHE A 253 17.25 -29.22 -7.19
CA PHE A 253 17.92 -28.51 -8.27
C PHE A 253 17.90 -29.32 -9.58
N GLY A 254 17.34 -28.76 -10.64
CA GLY A 254 17.06 -29.44 -11.93
C GLY A 254 18.05 -29.12 -13.05
N GLY A 255 19.34 -28.95 -12.74
CA GLY A 255 20.38 -28.67 -13.73
C GLY A 255 19.98 -27.59 -14.75
N ASN A 256 20.29 -27.84 -16.02
CA ASN A 256 19.85 -27.02 -17.16
C ASN A 256 18.65 -27.60 -17.93
N ALA A 257 18.04 -28.68 -17.42
CA ALA A 257 16.91 -29.36 -18.06
C ALA A 257 15.56 -29.11 -17.37
N GLY A 258 15.54 -28.50 -16.18
CA GLY A 258 14.33 -28.12 -15.46
C GLY A 258 13.85 -29.13 -14.42
N ILE A 259 12.62 -28.92 -13.93
CA ILE A 259 12.02 -29.71 -12.85
C ILE A 259 10.58 -30.02 -13.22
N THR A 260 10.17 -31.28 -13.12
CA THR A 260 8.81 -31.70 -13.50
C THR A 260 8.09 -32.37 -12.34
N ASN A 261 6.89 -31.90 -12.02
CA ASN A 261 5.93 -32.57 -11.16
C ASN A 261 4.68 -33.01 -11.93
N GLN A 262 4.26 -34.25 -11.70
CA GLN A 262 3.01 -34.81 -12.25
C GLN A 262 2.02 -35.27 -11.17
N GLY A 263 2.23 -34.90 -9.90
CA GLY A 263 1.36 -35.27 -8.77
C GLY A 263 0.70 -34.08 -8.08
N LEU A 264 -0.35 -34.35 -7.29
CA LEU A 264 -1.08 -33.37 -6.49
C LEU A 264 -0.59 -33.28 -5.04
N PHE A 265 0.09 -34.31 -4.54
CA PHE A 265 0.58 -34.37 -3.16
C PHE A 265 2.06 -33.97 -3.04
N THR A 266 2.61 -33.34 -4.07
CA THR A 266 4.00 -32.92 -4.07
C THR A 266 4.18 -31.67 -3.22
N VAL A 267 5.07 -31.71 -2.24
CA VAL A 267 5.43 -30.57 -1.40
C VAL A 267 6.93 -30.51 -1.24
N VAL A 268 7.54 -29.37 -1.58
CA VAL A 268 8.95 -29.09 -1.30
C VAL A 268 8.99 -28.08 -0.16
N ASN A 269 9.33 -28.56 1.04
CA ASN A 269 9.55 -27.76 2.22
C ASN A 269 10.95 -27.12 2.15
N GLY A 270 11.14 -26.20 1.21
CA GLY A 270 12.37 -25.48 0.93
C GLY A 270 12.35 -24.84 -0.46
N SER A 271 13.53 -24.42 -0.95
CA SER A 271 13.67 -23.75 -2.25
C SER A 271 13.93 -24.74 -3.39
N MET A 272 13.50 -24.39 -4.61
CA MET A 272 13.86 -25.12 -5.84
C MET A 272 14.58 -24.24 -6.84
N GLY A 273 15.55 -24.80 -7.58
CA GLY A 273 16.32 -24.05 -8.56
C GLY A 273 16.59 -24.79 -9.87
N THR A 274 16.73 -24.07 -10.97
CA THR A 274 17.29 -24.58 -12.23
C THR A 274 17.95 -23.44 -12.97
N THR A 275 19.03 -23.73 -13.71
CA THR A 275 19.62 -22.75 -14.65
C THR A 275 18.89 -22.72 -15.99
N ALA A 276 17.84 -23.52 -16.16
CA ALA A 276 16.98 -23.50 -17.33
C ALA A 276 15.95 -22.35 -17.25
N VAL A 277 15.33 -22.06 -18.39
CA VAL A 277 14.20 -21.12 -18.49
C VAL A 277 12.99 -21.61 -17.70
N ALA A 278 12.20 -20.70 -17.14
CA ALA A 278 11.05 -21.02 -16.29
C ALA A 278 10.03 -22.00 -16.90
N SER A 279 9.90 -22.04 -18.23
CA SER A 279 8.99 -22.97 -18.92
C SER A 279 9.39 -24.45 -18.83
N THR A 280 10.59 -24.77 -18.34
CA THR A 280 11.00 -26.17 -18.06
C THR A 280 10.68 -26.60 -16.63
N VAL A 281 10.19 -25.67 -15.80
CA VAL A 281 9.59 -26.00 -14.51
C VAL A 281 8.09 -26.23 -14.74
N THR A 282 7.59 -27.40 -14.36
CA THR A 282 6.19 -27.81 -14.61
C THR A 282 5.54 -28.42 -13.38
N GLY A 283 4.26 -28.10 -13.17
CA GLY A 283 3.43 -28.67 -12.12
C GLY A 283 3.66 -28.10 -10.72
N PHE A 284 4.09 -26.83 -10.58
CA PHE A 284 4.34 -26.23 -9.27
C PHE A 284 3.73 -24.84 -9.09
N THR A 285 3.38 -24.53 -7.84
CA THR A 285 3.09 -23.18 -7.35
C THR A 285 4.14 -22.77 -6.32
N ASP A 286 4.68 -21.57 -6.48
CA ASP A 286 5.57 -20.92 -5.53
C ASP A 286 4.77 -20.37 -4.35
N GLY A 287 5.01 -20.90 -3.15
CA GLY A 287 4.32 -20.50 -1.93
C GLY A 287 4.76 -19.15 -1.36
N THR A 288 5.81 -18.52 -1.88
CA THR A 288 6.31 -17.23 -1.39
C THR A 288 5.64 -16.04 -2.06
N ASN A 289 5.32 -16.17 -3.35
CA ASN A 289 4.79 -15.07 -4.17
C ASN A 289 3.57 -15.47 -5.02
N GLY A 290 3.17 -16.74 -5.04
CA GLY A 290 2.02 -17.24 -5.79
C GLY A 290 2.29 -17.52 -7.27
N ASP A 291 3.54 -17.41 -7.74
CA ASP A 291 3.88 -17.70 -9.14
C ASP A 291 3.56 -19.17 -9.49
N THR A 292 2.90 -19.40 -10.62
CA THR A 292 2.58 -20.75 -11.10
C THR A 292 3.44 -21.15 -12.29
N TYR A 293 3.91 -22.40 -12.30
CA TYR A 293 4.77 -22.98 -13.32
C TYR A 293 4.07 -24.18 -13.97
N ILE A 294 3.34 -23.91 -15.06
CA ILE A 294 2.62 -24.90 -15.90
C ILE A 294 1.86 -25.91 -15.03
N VAL A 295 0.91 -25.38 -14.26
CA VAL A 295 0.03 -26.17 -13.37
C VAL A 295 -1.24 -26.60 -14.10
N THR A 296 -1.74 -27.79 -13.78
CA THR A 296 -3.05 -28.29 -14.22
C THR A 296 -3.83 -28.81 -13.02
N PRO A 297 -5.13 -29.16 -13.17
CA PRO A 297 -5.89 -29.82 -12.10
C PRO A 297 -5.31 -31.16 -11.63
N LEU A 298 -4.33 -31.74 -12.35
CA LEU A 298 -3.71 -33.03 -12.05
C LEU A 298 -2.25 -32.91 -11.57
N ASN A 299 -1.65 -31.72 -11.61
CA ASN A 299 -0.28 -31.51 -11.14
C ASN A 299 -0.07 -30.09 -10.58
N ASN A 300 -0.13 -29.98 -9.25
CA ASN A 300 0.12 -28.72 -8.58
C ASN A 300 0.81 -28.97 -7.23
N GLY A 301 2.13 -29.06 -7.27
CA GLY A 301 2.97 -29.18 -6.08
C GLY A 301 3.26 -27.82 -5.46
N LEU A 302 3.41 -27.77 -4.15
CA LEU A 302 3.73 -26.55 -3.41
C LEU A 302 5.23 -26.47 -3.12
N VAL A 303 5.84 -25.30 -3.33
CA VAL A 303 7.23 -25.00 -2.94
C VAL A 303 7.23 -23.90 -1.90
N THR A 304 7.67 -24.18 -0.68
CA THR A 304 7.45 -23.25 0.44
C THR A 304 8.43 -22.08 0.50
N ASN A 305 9.60 -22.18 -0.15
CA ASN A 305 10.65 -21.15 -0.05
C ASN A 305 11.20 -20.71 -1.41
N GLY A 306 10.34 -20.64 -2.43
CA GLY A 306 10.67 -19.99 -3.70
C GLY A 306 11.16 -20.92 -4.82
N ILE A 307 10.83 -20.55 -6.06
CA ILE A 307 11.24 -21.21 -7.29
C ILE A 307 12.14 -20.26 -8.11
N PHE A 308 13.34 -20.72 -8.44
CA PHE A 308 14.38 -19.91 -9.06
C PHE A 308 14.74 -20.51 -10.43
N ALA A 309 14.30 -19.85 -11.49
CA ALA A 309 14.55 -20.24 -12.87
C ALA A 309 14.84 -18.99 -13.73
N ASP A 310 15.45 -19.20 -14.88
CA ASP A 310 15.77 -18.14 -15.82
C ASP A 310 14.51 -17.58 -16.49
N ALA A 311 14.61 -16.36 -17.02
CA ALA A 311 13.58 -15.70 -17.79
C ALA A 311 13.06 -16.59 -18.95
N PRO A 312 11.81 -16.38 -19.41
CA PRO A 312 10.88 -15.31 -19.06
C PRO A 312 10.11 -15.56 -17.75
N ALA A 313 9.22 -14.62 -17.39
CA ALA A 313 8.33 -14.74 -16.23
C ALA A 313 7.58 -16.11 -16.24
N PRO A 314 7.42 -16.77 -15.08
CA PRO A 314 7.69 -16.26 -13.73
C PRO A 314 9.19 -16.28 -13.32
N GLY A 315 10.09 -16.73 -14.19
CA GLY A 315 11.53 -16.59 -14.04
C GLY A 315 12.01 -15.15 -14.26
N SER A 316 13.26 -14.89 -13.90
CA SER A 316 13.90 -13.58 -14.11
C SER A 316 15.42 -13.72 -14.10
N ALA A 317 16.14 -12.73 -14.63
CA ALA A 317 17.60 -12.71 -14.59
C ALA A 317 18.15 -12.75 -13.14
N SER A 318 17.44 -12.14 -12.17
CA SER A 318 17.81 -12.22 -10.76
C SER A 318 17.62 -13.63 -10.20
N LYS A 319 16.49 -14.29 -10.52
CA LYS A 319 16.26 -15.70 -10.15
C LYS A 319 17.30 -16.62 -10.80
N ALA A 320 17.70 -16.36 -12.04
CA ALA A 320 18.76 -17.08 -12.76
C ALA A 320 20.12 -16.97 -12.06
N ALA A 321 20.50 -15.77 -11.62
CA ALA A 321 21.76 -15.55 -10.90
C ALA A 321 21.81 -16.34 -9.57
N THR A 322 20.70 -16.37 -8.82
CA THR A 322 20.57 -17.17 -7.60
C THR A 322 20.65 -18.66 -7.90
N ALA A 323 19.98 -19.13 -8.97
CA ALA A 323 20.06 -20.53 -9.39
C ALA A 323 21.49 -20.93 -9.79
N LEU A 324 22.22 -20.06 -10.51
CA LEU A 324 23.61 -20.29 -10.87
C LEU A 324 24.53 -20.40 -9.64
N ALA A 325 24.34 -19.54 -8.64
CA ALA A 325 25.08 -19.62 -7.39
C ALA A 325 24.84 -20.95 -6.67
N GLY A 326 23.58 -21.42 -6.62
CA GLY A 326 23.25 -22.72 -6.05
C GLY A 326 23.83 -23.90 -6.83
N LEU A 327 23.86 -23.84 -8.17
CA LEU A 327 24.52 -24.86 -8.99
C LEU A 327 26.02 -24.93 -8.69
N ASN A 328 26.69 -23.79 -8.53
CA ASN A 328 28.10 -23.75 -8.18
C ASN A 328 28.36 -24.36 -6.79
N ALA A 329 27.51 -24.06 -5.80
CA ALA A 329 27.58 -24.69 -4.49
C ALA A 329 27.33 -26.21 -4.55
N ALA A 330 26.38 -26.66 -5.37
CA ALA A 330 26.11 -28.07 -5.59
C ALA A 330 27.29 -28.81 -6.25
N ARG A 331 27.93 -28.19 -7.24
CA ARG A 331 29.15 -28.71 -7.88
C ARG A 331 30.31 -28.79 -6.89
N ALA A 332 30.50 -27.77 -6.06
CA ALA A 332 31.53 -27.77 -5.03
C ALA A 332 31.31 -28.92 -4.03
N LEU A 333 30.07 -29.13 -3.57
CA LEU A 333 29.75 -30.26 -2.70
C LEU A 333 29.97 -31.60 -3.41
N TYR A 334 29.47 -31.76 -4.64
CA TYR A 334 29.63 -32.99 -5.42
C TYR A 334 31.09 -33.40 -5.57
N LEU A 335 31.97 -32.43 -5.85
CA LEU A 335 33.41 -32.66 -5.93
C LEU A 335 33.99 -33.02 -4.57
N SER A 336 33.62 -32.30 -3.49
CA SER A 336 34.20 -32.52 -2.17
C SER A 336 33.86 -33.89 -1.57
N ILE A 337 32.71 -34.48 -1.93
CA ILE A 337 32.31 -35.83 -1.48
C ILE A 337 32.66 -36.94 -2.48
N SER A 338 33.30 -36.62 -3.59
CA SER A 338 33.63 -37.58 -4.64
C SER A 338 34.68 -38.60 -4.20
N PRO A 339 34.74 -39.80 -4.83
CA PRO A 339 35.80 -40.78 -4.56
C PRO A 339 37.23 -40.24 -4.72
N ALA A 340 37.41 -39.22 -5.55
CA ALA A 340 38.71 -38.60 -5.78
C ALA A 340 39.14 -37.67 -4.62
N GLN A 341 38.20 -36.97 -3.98
CA GLN A 341 38.48 -36.02 -2.89
C GLN A 341 38.30 -36.65 -1.50
N MET A 342 37.46 -37.67 -1.39
CA MET A 342 37.32 -38.53 -0.23
C MET A 342 37.68 -39.97 -0.63
N PRO A 343 38.98 -40.25 -0.89
CA PRO A 343 39.44 -41.60 -1.16
C PRO A 343 39.47 -42.43 0.13
N GLY A 344 39.41 -43.75 -0.04
CA GLY A 344 39.23 -44.65 1.08
C GLY A 344 37.76 -44.73 1.49
N GLY A 345 37.42 -45.82 2.17
CA GLY A 345 36.04 -46.15 2.49
C GLY A 345 35.85 -47.65 2.48
N ILE A 346 34.78 -48.09 3.11
CA ILE A 346 34.39 -49.49 3.16
C ILE A 346 33.81 -49.82 1.78
N ALA A 347 34.39 -50.81 1.11
CA ALA A 347 33.83 -51.33 -0.13
C ALA A 347 32.41 -51.83 0.15
N ALA A 348 31.44 -51.10 -0.38
CA ALA A 348 30.04 -51.40 -0.22
C ALA A 348 29.65 -52.55 -1.14
N ALA A 349 28.78 -53.43 -0.66
CA ALA A 349 28.02 -54.29 -1.55
C ALA A 349 27.21 -53.43 -2.53
N SER A 350 26.98 -53.92 -3.74
CA SER A 350 26.11 -53.24 -4.71
C SER A 350 24.67 -53.11 -4.21
N GLU A 351 24.27 -53.89 -3.21
CA GLU A 351 22.97 -53.84 -2.53
C GLU A 351 23.19 -53.55 -1.03
N LEU A 352 22.52 -52.51 -0.53
CA LEU A 352 22.58 -52.06 0.86
C LEU A 352 21.30 -52.34 1.66
N GLY A 353 20.23 -52.80 1.00
CA GLY A 353 18.97 -53.13 1.64
C GLY A 353 19.13 -54.22 2.69
N GLY A 354 18.49 -54.02 3.84
CA GLY A 354 18.57 -54.92 4.99
C GLY A 354 19.82 -54.75 5.86
N LEU A 355 20.73 -53.84 5.49
CA LEU A 355 21.92 -53.56 6.31
C LEU A 355 21.64 -52.51 7.38
N THR A 356 22.45 -52.56 8.45
CA THR A 356 22.60 -51.49 9.43
C THR A 356 24.04 -50.99 9.35
N LEU A 357 24.21 -49.71 9.02
CA LEU A 357 25.52 -49.12 8.73
C LEU A 357 25.89 -48.05 9.75
N ALA A 358 27.07 -48.20 10.35
CA ALA A 358 27.71 -47.18 11.19
C ALA A 358 28.18 -45.98 10.35
N PRO A 359 28.53 -44.84 10.96
CA PRO A 359 28.99 -43.65 10.24
C PRO A 359 30.29 -43.94 9.46
N GLY A 360 30.44 -43.40 8.26
CA GLY A 360 31.61 -43.66 7.43
C GLY A 360 31.44 -43.37 5.93
N ILE A 361 32.49 -43.70 5.17
CA ILE A 361 32.51 -43.60 3.70
C ILE A 361 32.30 -45.00 3.13
N TYR A 362 31.35 -45.14 2.21
CA TYR A 362 30.94 -46.40 1.58
C TYR A 362 31.04 -46.26 0.07
N THR A 363 31.85 -47.11 -0.56
CA THR A 363 32.20 -46.97 -1.98
C THR A 363 31.76 -48.17 -2.80
N ALA A 364 31.04 -47.94 -3.90
CA ALA A 364 30.63 -48.99 -4.83
C ALA A 364 31.58 -49.08 -6.02
N GLY A 365 31.76 -50.28 -6.57
CA GLY A 365 32.49 -50.46 -7.83
C GLY A 365 31.76 -49.89 -9.05
N SER A 366 30.43 -49.73 -8.99
CA SER A 366 29.63 -49.12 -10.05
C SER A 366 28.37 -48.44 -9.51
N SER A 367 27.36 -49.21 -9.07
CA SER A 367 26.07 -48.68 -8.63
C SER A 367 25.73 -49.15 -7.23
N LEU A 368 24.85 -48.41 -6.55
CA LEU A 368 24.26 -48.78 -5.27
C LEU A 368 22.76 -49.03 -5.45
N ALA A 369 22.26 -50.06 -4.77
CA ALA A 369 20.86 -50.44 -4.73
C ALA A 369 20.39 -50.58 -3.27
N ILE A 370 19.13 -50.25 -3.03
CA ILE A 370 18.40 -50.48 -1.79
C ILE A 370 17.06 -51.08 -2.18
N THR A 371 17.05 -52.37 -2.50
CA THR A 371 15.88 -53.05 -3.10
C THR A 371 15.45 -54.30 -2.32
N SER A 372 16.37 -54.96 -1.64
CA SER A 372 16.12 -56.19 -0.87
C SER A 372 15.45 -55.93 0.49
N GLY A 373 15.60 -54.73 1.06
CA GLY A 373 15.07 -54.34 2.37
C GLY A 373 15.33 -52.86 2.66
N ASP A 374 14.85 -52.38 3.81
CA ASP A 374 15.17 -51.02 4.29
C ASP A 374 16.64 -50.96 4.73
N LEU A 375 17.29 -49.83 4.49
CA LEU A 375 18.63 -49.52 5.00
C LEU A 375 18.50 -48.73 6.32
N THR A 376 19.23 -49.18 7.34
CA THR A 376 19.29 -48.51 8.65
C THR A 376 20.65 -47.83 8.85
N LEU A 377 20.64 -46.58 9.28
CA LEU A 377 21.85 -45.81 9.62
C LEU A 377 21.95 -45.71 11.15
N ASP A 378 22.99 -46.29 11.73
CA ASP A 378 23.21 -46.28 13.17
C ASP A 378 24.23 -45.20 13.54
N ALA A 379 23.75 -44.11 14.16
CA ALA A 379 24.59 -43.01 14.60
C ALA A 379 25.53 -43.37 15.76
N GLN A 380 25.35 -44.53 16.40
CA GLN A 380 26.16 -44.99 17.55
C GLN A 380 26.23 -43.96 18.69
N GLY A 381 25.18 -43.16 18.84
CA GLY A 381 25.07 -42.11 19.84
C GLY A 381 25.66 -40.74 19.44
N ASP A 382 26.26 -40.60 18.26
CA ASP A 382 26.79 -39.32 17.77
C ASP A 382 25.76 -38.56 16.89
N PRO A 383 25.16 -37.46 17.36
CA PRO A 383 24.22 -36.68 16.57
C PRO A 383 24.86 -35.99 15.34
N ASN A 384 26.19 -35.90 15.31
CA ASN A 384 26.95 -35.34 14.19
C ASN A 384 27.54 -36.41 13.27
N ALA A 385 27.19 -37.69 13.48
CA ALA A 385 27.59 -38.81 12.65
C ALA A 385 27.35 -38.53 11.16
N LYS A 386 28.32 -38.88 10.31
CA LYS A 386 28.28 -38.65 8.86
C LYS A 386 28.36 -39.93 8.06
N TRP A 387 27.61 -39.97 6.97
CA TRP A 387 27.64 -41.04 5.98
C TRP A 387 27.88 -40.46 4.59
N TYR A 388 28.84 -41.04 3.89
CA TYR A 388 29.14 -40.71 2.50
C TYR A 388 29.00 -41.97 1.66
N PHE A 389 27.97 -42.03 0.84
CA PHE A 389 27.74 -43.12 -0.11
C PHE A 389 28.19 -42.67 -1.49
N GLN A 390 29.15 -43.39 -2.07
CA GLN A 390 29.74 -43.07 -3.36
C GLN A 390 29.37 -44.14 -4.38
N ALA A 391 28.44 -43.80 -5.27
CA ALA A 391 28.02 -44.60 -6.42
C ALA A 391 28.55 -43.98 -7.73
N PRO A 392 29.63 -44.51 -8.33
CA PRO A 392 30.18 -43.99 -9.58
C PRO A 392 29.22 -43.96 -10.77
N SER A 393 28.15 -44.75 -10.74
CA SER A 393 27.11 -44.79 -11.77
C SER A 393 25.75 -44.43 -11.18
N THR A 394 24.92 -45.39 -10.75
CA THR A 394 23.52 -45.13 -10.36
C THR A 394 23.25 -45.40 -8.89
N LEU A 395 22.21 -44.75 -8.36
CA LEU A 395 21.57 -45.10 -7.10
C LEU A 395 20.11 -45.52 -7.37
N THR A 396 19.73 -46.70 -6.90
CA THR A 396 18.34 -47.17 -6.97
C THR A 396 17.81 -47.46 -5.57
N VAL A 397 16.71 -46.83 -5.18
CA VAL A 397 16.00 -47.12 -3.92
C VAL A 397 14.61 -47.59 -4.26
N GLY A 398 14.22 -48.77 -3.78
CA GLY A 398 12.95 -49.40 -4.12
C GLY A 398 12.91 -49.95 -5.55
N SER A 399 11.96 -50.84 -5.76
CA SER A 399 11.65 -51.42 -7.07
C SER A 399 10.12 -51.46 -7.26
N THR A 400 9.51 -52.65 -7.30
CA THR A 400 8.06 -52.82 -7.19
C THR A 400 7.55 -52.56 -5.78
N VAL A 401 8.44 -52.66 -4.78
CA VAL A 401 8.15 -52.37 -3.37
C VAL A 401 8.96 -51.14 -2.96
N PRO A 402 8.34 -50.13 -2.31
CA PRO A 402 9.09 -49.00 -1.78
C PRO A 402 10.04 -49.43 -0.67
N ARG A 403 11.19 -48.77 -0.60
CA ARG A 403 12.20 -48.96 0.45
C ARG A 403 12.48 -47.66 1.17
N SER A 404 13.04 -47.82 2.37
CA SER A 404 13.42 -46.68 3.19
C SER A 404 14.88 -46.70 3.58
N VAL A 405 15.44 -45.50 3.72
CA VAL A 405 16.68 -45.22 4.44
C VAL A 405 16.31 -44.46 5.70
N LYS A 406 16.57 -45.02 6.87
CA LYS A 406 16.13 -44.48 8.16
C LYS A 406 17.27 -44.48 9.17
N PHE A 407 17.25 -43.55 10.11
CA PHE A 407 18.12 -43.62 11.29
C PHE A 407 17.61 -44.66 12.27
N LEU A 408 18.53 -45.41 12.87
CA LEU A 408 18.22 -46.30 13.98
C LEU A 408 17.64 -45.47 15.13
N ASN A 409 16.46 -45.86 15.62
CA ASN A 409 15.72 -45.16 16.68
C ASN A 409 15.42 -43.67 16.38
N GLY A 410 15.47 -43.25 15.11
CA GLY A 410 15.26 -41.86 14.71
C GLY A 410 16.38 -40.89 15.09
N VAL A 411 17.52 -41.40 15.60
CA VAL A 411 18.66 -40.57 16.03
C VAL A 411 19.61 -40.35 14.86
N GLY A 412 19.59 -39.15 14.29
CA GLY A 412 20.53 -38.72 13.27
C GLY A 412 20.10 -37.45 12.56
N ASN A 413 21.00 -36.87 11.77
CA ASN A 413 20.75 -35.62 11.04
C ASN A 413 20.81 -35.88 9.52
N PRO A 414 19.71 -35.68 8.77
CA PRO A 414 19.73 -35.83 7.32
C PRO A 414 20.75 -34.94 6.59
N ASN A 415 21.16 -33.80 7.18
CA ASN A 415 22.26 -32.97 6.65
C ASN A 415 23.62 -33.68 6.63
N ASN A 416 23.77 -34.77 7.38
CA ASN A 416 25.04 -35.49 7.49
C ASN A 416 25.09 -36.77 6.65
N VAL A 417 24.06 -37.03 5.84
CA VAL A 417 24.03 -38.18 4.92
C VAL A 417 24.16 -37.67 3.50
N TYR A 418 25.15 -38.15 2.76
CA TYR A 418 25.48 -37.70 1.41
C TYR A 418 25.50 -38.86 0.44
N TRP A 419 24.86 -38.68 -0.71
CA TRP A 419 24.84 -39.63 -1.82
C TRP A 419 25.46 -38.98 -3.04
N TYR A 420 26.71 -39.34 -3.32
CA TYR A 420 27.39 -39.04 -4.58
C TYR A 420 26.92 -40.03 -5.63
N VAL A 421 26.34 -39.53 -6.73
CA VAL A 421 25.81 -40.36 -7.82
C VAL A 421 26.36 -39.88 -9.16
N GLY A 422 27.21 -40.71 -9.79
CA GLY A 422 27.92 -40.35 -11.02
C GLY A 422 27.02 -40.10 -12.23
N THR A 423 25.83 -40.68 -12.24
CA THR A 423 24.82 -40.49 -13.28
C THR A 423 23.47 -40.14 -12.66
N ALA A 424 22.52 -41.08 -12.59
CA ALA A 424 21.15 -40.82 -12.15
C ALA A 424 20.78 -41.57 -10.87
N ALA A 425 19.91 -40.95 -10.07
CA ALA A 425 19.28 -41.57 -8.91
C ALA A 425 17.79 -41.80 -9.17
N VAL A 426 17.28 -42.99 -8.84
CA VAL A 426 15.87 -43.36 -8.92
C VAL A 426 15.40 -43.79 -7.54
N ILE A 427 14.45 -43.04 -6.98
CA ILE A 427 13.97 -43.20 -5.62
C ILE A 427 12.49 -43.58 -5.65
N ASN A 428 12.20 -44.78 -5.14
CA ASN A 428 10.88 -45.39 -4.98
C ASN A 428 10.01 -45.15 -6.20
N TYR A 429 10.41 -45.68 -7.36
CA TYR A 429 9.71 -45.48 -8.63
C TYR A 429 8.23 -45.92 -8.56
N ALA A 430 7.91 -46.95 -7.76
CA ALA A 430 6.54 -47.39 -7.50
C ALA A 430 5.74 -46.50 -6.52
N GLY A 431 6.33 -45.42 -6.00
CA GLY A 431 5.72 -44.53 -4.99
C GLY A 431 5.87 -45.06 -3.56
N GLY A 432 5.74 -44.18 -2.56
CA GLY A 432 5.90 -44.53 -1.15
C GLY A 432 7.36 -44.50 -0.65
N GLY A 433 7.56 -44.98 0.58
CA GLY A 433 8.88 -45.10 1.23
C GLY A 433 9.49 -43.77 1.70
N ILE A 434 10.59 -43.87 2.46
CA ILE A 434 11.28 -42.72 3.06
C ILE A 434 12.76 -42.75 2.68
N MET A 435 13.25 -41.77 1.95
CA MET A 435 14.66 -41.57 1.67
C MET A 435 15.26 -40.53 2.63
N THR A 436 16.49 -40.76 3.09
CA THR A 436 17.22 -39.85 3.97
C THR A 436 18.56 -39.46 3.35
N GLY A 437 18.83 -38.16 3.33
CA GLY A 437 20.12 -37.60 2.93
C GLY A 437 20.08 -36.73 1.67
N ASN A 438 21.23 -36.17 1.36
CA ASN A 438 21.43 -35.25 0.26
C ASN A 438 21.89 -36.03 -0.97
N ILE A 439 21.02 -36.15 -1.96
CA ILE A 439 21.32 -36.80 -3.24
C ILE A 439 21.89 -35.75 -4.18
N ILE A 440 23.13 -35.94 -4.60
CA ILE A 440 23.77 -35.10 -5.60
C ILE A 440 24.19 -35.99 -6.77
N ALA A 441 23.38 -35.93 -7.83
CA ALA A 441 23.51 -36.71 -9.04
C ALA A 441 23.96 -35.84 -10.21
N ASN A 442 24.81 -36.37 -11.09
CA ASN A 442 25.24 -35.62 -12.26
C ASN A 442 24.13 -35.48 -13.33
N SER A 443 23.38 -36.56 -13.57
CA SER A 443 22.53 -36.77 -14.75
C SER A 443 21.06 -37.04 -14.44
N GLY A 444 20.57 -36.67 -13.24
CA GLY A 444 19.14 -36.64 -12.95
C GLY A 444 18.76 -37.29 -11.62
N VAL A 445 17.62 -36.87 -11.08
CA VAL A 445 16.97 -37.51 -9.93
C VAL A 445 15.50 -37.73 -10.26
N THR A 446 15.02 -38.96 -10.07
CA THR A 446 13.62 -39.34 -10.25
C THR A 446 13.05 -39.81 -8.92
N LEU A 447 11.95 -39.21 -8.45
CA LEU A 447 11.25 -39.60 -7.23
C LEU A 447 9.81 -39.99 -7.57
N SER A 448 9.49 -41.28 -7.53
CA SER A 448 8.21 -41.83 -7.98
C SER A 448 7.94 -41.63 -9.48
N SER A 449 7.21 -42.57 -10.08
CA SER A 449 6.89 -42.56 -11.50
C SER A 449 5.63 -41.75 -11.84
N PRO A 450 5.50 -41.26 -13.09
CA PRO A 450 4.26 -40.65 -13.62
C PRO A 450 3.00 -41.51 -13.43
N ALA A 451 3.14 -42.84 -13.41
CA ALA A 451 2.02 -43.76 -13.22
C ALA A 451 1.37 -43.62 -11.83
N ASN A 452 2.05 -43.00 -10.86
CA ASN A 452 1.53 -42.79 -9.51
C ASN A 452 0.77 -41.48 -9.33
N SER A 453 0.58 -40.69 -10.40
CA SER A 453 -0.14 -39.40 -10.34
C SER A 453 -1.55 -39.51 -9.75
N THR A 454 -2.22 -40.64 -9.95
CA THR A 454 -3.56 -40.95 -9.42
C THR A 454 -3.55 -41.76 -8.13
N ASN A 455 -2.38 -42.22 -7.67
CA ASN A 455 -2.21 -42.98 -6.44
C ASN A 455 -1.74 -42.04 -5.31
N ALA A 456 -2.40 -42.08 -4.15
CA ALA A 456 -2.03 -41.28 -2.98
C ALA A 456 -0.74 -41.73 -2.26
N SER A 457 0.03 -42.66 -2.85
CA SER A 457 1.28 -43.15 -2.28
C SER A 457 2.38 -42.10 -2.36
N VAL A 458 2.68 -41.46 -1.23
CA VAL A 458 3.64 -40.36 -1.15
C VAL A 458 5.06 -40.88 -0.90
N THR A 459 6.01 -40.50 -1.75
CA THR A 459 7.45 -40.69 -1.49
C THR A 459 7.98 -39.54 -0.64
N ILE A 460 8.64 -39.85 0.47
CA ILE A 460 9.21 -38.83 1.37
C ILE A 460 10.73 -38.81 1.19
N LEU A 461 11.31 -37.62 1.04
CA LEU A 461 12.75 -37.38 1.09
C LEU A 461 13.05 -36.40 2.23
N ASN A 462 13.75 -36.86 3.26
CA ASN A 462 14.34 -35.99 4.27
C ASN A 462 15.76 -35.65 3.82
N GLY A 463 15.93 -34.52 3.14
CA GLY A 463 17.19 -34.18 2.49
C GLY A 463 17.01 -33.34 1.23
N ARG A 464 17.84 -33.59 0.22
CA ARG A 464 17.92 -32.79 -1.01
C ARG A 464 17.96 -33.68 -2.24
N ALA A 465 17.33 -33.25 -3.33
CA ALA A 465 17.33 -33.91 -4.64
C ALA A 465 17.98 -33.00 -5.69
N ILE A 466 19.28 -33.20 -5.92
CA ILE A 466 20.10 -32.31 -6.76
C ILE A 466 20.56 -33.05 -8.00
N SER A 467 20.24 -32.50 -9.16
CA SER A 467 20.81 -32.88 -10.45
C SER A 467 21.65 -31.73 -11.00
N LEU A 468 22.91 -32.01 -11.32
CA LEU A 468 23.86 -30.98 -11.79
C LEU A 468 23.65 -30.59 -13.27
N VAL A 469 23.18 -31.53 -14.09
CA VAL A 469 23.02 -31.32 -15.53
C VAL A 469 21.58 -31.57 -15.96
N ALA A 470 21.01 -32.74 -15.64
CA ALA A 470 19.68 -33.11 -16.13
C ALA A 470 18.55 -32.69 -15.18
N SER A 471 17.33 -33.15 -15.47
CA SER A 471 16.13 -32.76 -14.72
C SER A 471 16.00 -33.48 -13.38
N VAL A 472 15.24 -32.87 -12.48
CA VAL A 472 14.61 -33.60 -11.38
C VAL A 472 13.14 -33.84 -11.73
N THR A 473 12.68 -35.08 -11.63
CA THR A 473 11.28 -35.44 -11.87
C THR A 473 10.68 -36.05 -10.61
N MET A 474 9.43 -35.68 -10.30
CA MET A 474 8.77 -36.15 -9.09
C MET A 474 7.25 -36.29 -9.24
N VAL A 475 6.65 -37.18 -8.45
CA VAL A 475 5.21 -37.42 -8.43
C VAL A 475 4.76 -37.76 -7.01
N ASN A 476 3.87 -36.96 -6.45
CA ASN A 476 3.36 -37.15 -5.09
C ASN A 476 4.52 -37.31 -4.09
N THR A 477 5.44 -36.34 -4.10
CA THR A 477 6.68 -36.41 -3.32
C THR A 477 6.75 -35.29 -2.29
N VAL A 478 7.03 -35.63 -1.04
CA VAL A 478 7.32 -34.65 0.02
C VAL A 478 8.82 -34.57 0.25
N ILE A 479 9.42 -33.40 0.04
CA ILE A 479 10.84 -33.15 0.28
C ILE A 479 10.96 -32.22 1.48
N ASN A 480 11.48 -32.76 2.59
CA ASN A 480 11.79 -32.01 3.80
C ASN A 480 13.25 -31.57 3.75
N VAL A 481 13.48 -30.32 3.38
CA VAL A 481 14.83 -29.77 3.25
C VAL A 481 15.36 -29.47 4.66
N PRO A 482 16.47 -30.09 5.06
CA PRO A 482 17.04 -29.86 6.37
C PRO A 482 17.72 -28.48 6.46
N ASN A 483 17.50 -27.80 7.60
CA ASN A 483 17.96 -26.44 7.90
C ASN A 483 19.48 -26.27 7.85
#